data_AF-E7RFW3-F1
#
_entry.id   AF-E7RFW3-F1
#
_cell.length_a   1.000
_cell.length_b   1.000
_cell.length_c   1.000
_cell.angle_alpha   90.00
_cell.angle_beta   90.00
_cell.angle_gamma   90.00
#
_symmetry.space_group_name_H-M   'P 1'
#
loop_
_entity.id
_entity.type
_entity.pdbx_description
1 polymer ?
#
loop_
_entity_poly.entity_id
_entity_poly.type
_entity_poly.pdbx_seq_one_letter_code
_entity_poly.pdbx_strand_id
1 'polypeptide(L)'
;MELIFIRHGQGEHTLNLPKSLHMNNPSLTIQGRGQAKNLRSSLPLATGDVLIVSPTFRTLQTALIWSENIECNRLVHPMVAPRIFPTRLAATTLPCDELLDFERLQDEFPTFAPAPNLTSSLWVTGINVLCEDELNLLAEEFIDFCRSFQRERIYIVTHDGTITSYRQQISGQQLTREDFLLETEYFHLVVE
;
A
#
# COMPACT_ATOMS: atom_id res chain seq x y z
N MET A 1 -13.78 -1.80 -13.34
CA MET A 1 -13.11 -2.61 -12.28
C MET A 1 -13.12 -1.80 -10.98
N GLU A 2 -13.18 -2.43 -9.82
CA GLU A 2 -13.10 -1.78 -8.51
C GLU A 2 -11.73 -2.01 -7.88
N LEU A 3 -11.07 -0.92 -7.47
CA LEU A 3 -9.86 -0.91 -6.67
C LEU A 3 -10.21 -0.58 -5.22
N ILE A 4 -9.94 -1.51 -4.31
CA ILE A 4 -10.23 -1.35 -2.90
C ILE A 4 -8.90 -1.07 -2.19
N PHE A 5 -8.71 0.16 -1.78
CA PHE A 5 -7.50 0.60 -1.07
C PHE A 5 -7.71 0.48 0.44
N ILE A 6 -6.78 -0.16 1.14
CA ILE A 6 -6.83 -0.41 2.58
C ILE A 6 -5.58 0.20 3.21
N ARG A 7 -5.75 1.05 4.24
CA ARG A 7 -4.62 1.54 5.03
C ARG A 7 -4.10 0.42 5.91
N HIS A 8 -2.78 0.29 6.05
CA HIS A 8 -2.20 -0.68 7.00
C HIS A 8 -2.73 -0.51 8.44
N GLY A 9 -2.64 -1.58 9.24
CA GLY A 9 -2.92 -1.51 10.67
C GLY A 9 -1.91 -0.63 11.42
N GLN A 10 -2.21 -0.27 12.66
CA GLN A 10 -1.35 0.61 13.46
C GLN A 10 0.10 0.09 13.50
N GLY A 11 1.02 0.89 12.98
CA GLY A 11 2.45 0.63 13.00
C GLY A 11 3.13 1.29 14.20
N GLU A 12 4.28 0.76 14.62
CA GLU A 12 5.09 1.34 15.71
C GLU A 12 5.46 2.81 15.43
N HIS A 13 5.60 3.18 14.15
CA HIS A 13 5.91 4.54 13.75
C HIS A 13 4.81 5.56 14.11
N THR A 14 3.58 5.15 14.42
CA THR A 14 2.48 6.09 14.75
C THR A 14 2.37 6.41 16.24
N LEU A 15 3.10 5.70 17.11
CA LEU A 15 2.92 5.80 18.56
C LEU A 15 3.60 7.01 19.21
N ASN A 16 4.71 7.52 18.65
CA ASN A 16 5.53 8.56 19.27
C ASN A 16 6.08 9.57 18.26
N LEU A 17 5.15 10.22 17.55
CA LEU A 17 5.47 11.20 16.54
C LEU A 17 6.12 12.46 17.14
N PRO A 18 7.09 13.10 16.46
CA PRO A 18 7.63 12.71 15.16
C PRO A 18 8.78 11.68 15.24
N LYS A 19 9.31 11.40 16.44
CA LYS A 19 10.54 10.60 16.62
C LYS A 19 10.43 9.20 16.03
N SER A 20 9.26 8.57 16.16
CA SER A 20 9.01 7.23 15.67
C SER A 20 9.00 7.11 14.14
N LEU A 21 8.97 8.23 13.39
CA LEU A 21 9.09 8.22 11.92
C LEU A 21 10.51 7.85 11.44
N HIS A 22 11.51 7.94 12.30
CA HIS A 22 12.90 7.56 11.97
C HIS A 22 13.21 6.09 12.26
N MET A 23 12.20 5.30 12.62
CA MET A 23 12.33 3.86 12.78
C MET A 23 12.38 3.18 11.41
N ASN A 24 13.40 2.37 11.15
CA ASN A 24 13.49 1.59 9.92
C ASN A 24 12.47 0.45 9.94
N ASN A 25 11.75 0.24 8.83
CA ASN A 25 10.85 -0.90 8.63
C ASN A 25 9.95 -1.24 9.86
N PRO A 26 9.20 -0.26 10.41
CA PRO A 26 8.44 -0.43 11.64
C PRO A 26 7.40 -1.55 11.50
N SER A 27 7.24 -2.33 12.57
CA SER A 27 6.25 -3.41 12.64
C SER A 27 4.86 -2.89 12.96
N LEU A 28 3.85 -3.76 12.79
CA LEU A 28 2.55 -3.59 13.42
C LEU A 28 2.65 -3.73 14.94
N THR A 29 1.94 -2.85 15.64
CA THR A 29 1.71 -2.97 17.09
C THR A 29 0.77 -4.15 17.38
N ILE A 30 0.59 -4.48 18.66
CA ILE A 30 -0.43 -5.47 19.08
C ILE A 30 -1.82 -5.04 18.60
N GLN A 31 -2.14 -3.74 18.71
CA GLN A 31 -3.39 -3.18 18.21
C GLN A 31 -3.47 -3.31 16.67
N GLY A 32 -2.39 -2.99 15.95
CA GLY A 32 -2.33 -3.11 14.49
C GLY A 32 -2.57 -4.54 13.99
N ARG A 33 -2.02 -5.54 14.70
CA ARG A 33 -2.29 -6.96 14.40
C ARG A 33 -3.75 -7.33 14.66
N GLY A 34 -4.36 -6.79 15.72
CA GLY A 34 -5.79 -6.96 16.00
C GLY A 34 -6.67 -6.35 14.91
N GLN A 35 -6.34 -5.14 14.47
CA GLN A 35 -6.99 -4.46 13.35
C GLN A 35 -6.90 -5.28 12.05
N ALA A 36 -5.72 -5.79 11.71
CA ALA A 36 -5.53 -6.64 10.52
C ALA A 36 -6.34 -7.95 10.58
N LYS A 37 -6.54 -8.54 11.78
CA LYS A 37 -7.43 -9.71 11.95
C LYS A 37 -8.90 -9.35 11.71
N ASN A 38 -9.33 -8.17 12.18
CA ASN A 38 -10.72 -7.73 12.03
C ASN A 38 -11.12 -7.50 10.57
N LEU A 39 -10.15 -7.21 9.68
CA LEU A 39 -10.40 -7.14 8.23
C LEU A 39 -11.01 -8.43 7.67
N ARG A 40 -10.75 -9.61 8.25
CA ARG A 40 -11.36 -10.87 7.81
C ARG A 40 -12.89 -10.86 7.93
N SER A 41 -13.43 -10.08 8.86
CA SER A 41 -14.87 -9.97 9.09
C SER A 41 -15.48 -8.82 8.29
N SER A 42 -14.82 -7.67 8.21
CA SER A 42 -15.37 -6.48 7.52
C SER A 42 -15.17 -6.51 6.00
N LEU A 43 -14.07 -7.12 5.55
CA LEU A 43 -13.70 -7.20 4.14
C LEU A 43 -13.13 -8.60 3.85
N PRO A 44 -13.97 -9.65 3.84
CA PRO A 44 -13.51 -11.02 3.67
C PRO A 44 -12.88 -11.21 2.28
N LEU A 45 -11.74 -11.90 2.25
CA LEU A 45 -11.10 -12.35 1.02
C LEU A 45 -11.58 -13.76 0.66
N ALA A 46 -11.56 -14.07 -0.64
CA ALA A 46 -11.85 -15.36 -1.22
C ALA A 46 -10.62 -15.93 -1.95
N THR A 47 -10.69 -17.22 -2.26
CA THR A 47 -9.69 -17.88 -3.11
C THR A 47 -9.70 -17.27 -4.50
N GLY A 48 -8.51 -16.96 -5.03
CA GLY A 48 -8.34 -16.34 -6.34
C GLY A 48 -8.50 -14.81 -6.38
N ASP A 49 -8.81 -14.16 -5.25
CA ASP A 49 -8.73 -12.70 -5.14
C ASP A 49 -7.31 -12.21 -5.38
N VAL A 50 -7.16 -10.99 -5.90
CA VAL A 50 -5.86 -10.36 -6.12
C VAL A 50 -5.61 -9.35 -5.00
N LEU A 51 -4.53 -9.57 -4.27
CA LEU A 51 -4.07 -8.75 -3.16
C LEU A 51 -2.71 -8.14 -3.50
N ILE A 52 -2.71 -6.85 -3.84
CA ILE A 52 -1.50 -6.07 -4.13
C ILE A 52 -1.09 -5.32 -2.86
N VAL A 53 0.19 -5.37 -2.52
CA VAL A 53 0.68 -4.87 -1.24
C VAL A 53 1.88 -3.97 -1.44
N SER A 54 1.90 -2.87 -0.68
CA SER A 54 3.04 -2.00 -0.58
C SER A 54 4.28 -2.74 -0.03
N PRO A 55 5.49 -2.52 -0.57
CA PRO A 55 6.71 -3.15 -0.09
C PRO A 55 7.21 -2.50 1.22
N THR A 56 6.36 -2.37 2.23
CA THR A 56 6.77 -1.98 3.58
C THR A 56 6.42 -3.08 4.58
N PHE A 57 7.19 -3.17 5.66
CA PHE A 57 7.03 -4.24 6.63
C PHE A 57 5.61 -4.32 7.24
N ARG A 58 5.07 -3.17 7.65
CA ARG A 58 3.72 -3.06 8.24
C ARG A 58 2.57 -3.39 7.28
N THR A 59 2.69 -3.06 5.99
CA THR A 59 1.68 -3.41 4.98
C THR A 59 1.72 -4.90 4.67
N LEU A 60 2.91 -5.48 4.54
CA LEU A 60 3.12 -6.92 4.36
C LEU A 60 2.57 -7.71 5.57
N GLN A 61 2.83 -7.28 6.80
CA GLN A 61 2.25 -7.88 8.00
C GLN A 61 0.71 -7.75 8.03
N THR A 62 0.17 -6.59 7.64
CA THR A 62 -1.29 -6.39 7.58
C THR A 62 -1.91 -7.38 6.60
N ALA A 63 -1.37 -7.46 5.39
CA ALA A 63 -1.84 -8.35 4.33
C ALA A 63 -1.68 -9.83 4.70
N LEU A 64 -0.56 -10.23 5.29
CA LEU A 64 -0.30 -11.61 5.70
C LEU A 64 -1.31 -12.06 6.78
N ILE A 65 -1.57 -11.21 7.77
CA ILE A 65 -2.55 -11.49 8.81
C ILE A 65 -3.96 -11.52 8.20
N TRP A 66 -4.32 -10.56 7.36
CA TRP A 66 -5.66 -10.53 6.78
C TRP A 66 -5.96 -11.73 5.88
N SER A 67 -4.98 -12.16 5.07
CA SER A 67 -5.12 -13.27 4.12
C SER A 67 -4.71 -14.65 4.65
N GLU A 68 -4.46 -14.78 5.95
CA GLU A 68 -4.04 -16.06 6.57
C GLU A 68 -5.01 -17.19 6.20
N ASN A 69 -4.47 -18.32 5.73
CA ASN A 69 -5.22 -19.50 5.28
C ASN A 69 -6.17 -19.25 4.08
N ILE A 70 -5.98 -18.18 3.31
CA ILE A 70 -6.72 -17.88 2.08
C ILE A 70 -5.76 -17.91 0.89
N GLU A 71 -6.07 -18.72 -0.11
CA GLU A 71 -5.31 -18.87 -1.36
C GLU A 71 -5.63 -17.71 -2.33
N CYS A 72 -5.30 -16.48 -1.94
CA CYS A 72 -5.34 -15.31 -2.81
C CYS A 72 -4.00 -15.11 -3.54
N ASN A 73 -4.04 -14.44 -4.69
CA ASN A 73 -2.85 -14.04 -5.43
C ASN A 73 -2.21 -12.82 -4.75
N ARG A 74 -1.07 -13.02 -4.08
CA ARG A 74 -0.40 -12.01 -3.26
C ARG A 74 0.78 -11.40 -4.00
N LEU A 75 0.65 -10.15 -4.39
CA LEU A 75 1.65 -9.43 -5.17
C LEU A 75 2.17 -8.22 -4.43
N VAL A 76 3.44 -7.90 -4.62
CA VAL A 76 4.08 -6.71 -4.04
C VAL A 76 4.46 -5.76 -5.16
N HIS A 77 4.04 -4.50 -5.03
CA HIS A 77 4.19 -3.50 -6.10
C HIS A 77 4.59 -2.12 -5.54
N PRO A 78 5.72 -1.52 -5.99
CA PRO A 78 6.17 -0.21 -5.53
C PRO A 78 5.22 0.96 -5.86
N MET A 79 4.35 0.82 -6.87
CA MET A 79 3.29 1.82 -7.15
C MET A 79 2.24 1.98 -6.05
N VAL A 80 2.27 1.12 -5.02
CA VAL A 80 1.49 1.28 -3.80
C VAL A 80 2.38 1.49 -2.57
N ALA A 81 3.65 1.88 -2.76
CA ALA A 81 4.59 2.34 -1.73
C ALA A 81 4.08 3.60 -1.00
N PRO A 82 4.66 3.99 0.16
CA PRO A 82 4.31 5.24 0.84
C PRO A 82 4.47 6.45 -0.07
N ARG A 83 3.63 7.46 0.17
CA ARG A 83 3.69 8.76 -0.50
C ARG A 83 3.47 9.91 0.45
N ILE A 84 4.30 10.94 0.34
CA ILE A 84 4.09 12.22 1.01
C ILE A 84 2.93 12.93 0.33
N PHE A 85 1.95 13.31 1.13
CA PHE A 85 0.75 13.98 0.65
C PHE A 85 0.33 15.14 1.57
N PRO A 86 0.05 16.34 1.02
CA PRO A 86 0.33 16.76 -0.36
C PRO A 86 1.84 16.73 -0.67
N THR A 87 2.19 16.69 -1.96
CA THR A 87 3.57 16.71 -2.43
C THR A 87 4.30 17.96 -1.91
N ARG A 88 5.59 17.83 -1.54
CA ARG A 88 6.39 18.95 -1.02
C ARG A 88 7.73 19.03 -1.75
N LEU A 89 8.14 20.23 -2.13
CA LEU A 89 9.47 20.49 -2.69
C LEU A 89 10.55 20.12 -1.67
N ALA A 90 11.64 19.50 -2.17
CA ALA A 90 12.79 19.06 -1.37
C ALA A 90 12.47 18.09 -0.22
N ALA A 91 11.32 17.41 -0.26
CA ALA A 91 11.03 16.33 0.66
C ALA A 91 11.96 15.13 0.43
N THR A 92 12.19 14.36 1.49
CA THR A 92 12.95 13.11 1.45
C THR A 92 12.11 12.00 2.06
N THR A 93 12.29 10.78 1.57
CA THR A 93 11.70 9.58 2.17
C THR A 93 12.22 9.43 3.59
N LEU A 94 11.32 9.33 4.56
CA LEU A 94 11.68 9.05 5.94
C LEU A 94 12.00 7.57 6.11
N PRO A 95 12.83 7.18 7.10
CA PRO A 95 13.24 5.79 7.28
C PRO A 95 12.08 4.80 7.50
N CYS A 96 10.97 5.25 8.09
CA CYS A 96 9.77 4.41 8.22
C CYS A 96 9.12 4.06 6.88
N ASP A 97 9.36 4.86 5.84
CA ASP A 97 8.76 4.71 4.52
C ASP A 97 9.70 4.12 3.48
N GLU A 98 10.91 3.72 3.89
CA GLU A 98 11.81 2.95 3.05
C GLU A 98 11.19 1.60 2.68
N LEU A 99 11.43 1.18 1.45
CA LEU A 99 10.90 -0.07 0.93
C LEU A 99 11.75 -1.24 1.41
N LEU A 100 11.10 -2.37 1.65
CA LEU A 100 11.76 -3.63 1.95
C LEU A 100 12.53 -4.08 0.71
N ASP A 101 13.80 -4.42 0.89
CA ASP A 101 14.59 -4.99 -0.20
C ASP A 101 14.07 -6.40 -0.59
N PHE A 102 14.45 -6.85 -1.79
CA PHE A 102 13.97 -8.12 -2.33
C PHE A 102 14.40 -9.34 -1.53
N GLU A 103 15.61 -9.33 -0.95
CA GLU A 103 16.14 -10.46 -0.19
C GLU A 103 15.30 -10.67 1.08
N ARG A 104 15.03 -9.58 1.82
CA ARG A 104 14.18 -9.60 2.99
C ARG A 104 12.73 -9.90 2.66
N LEU A 105 12.20 -9.43 1.52
CA LEU A 105 10.86 -9.80 1.09
C LEU A 105 10.74 -11.33 0.92
N GLN A 106 11.73 -11.96 0.26
CA GLN A 106 11.72 -13.40 0.01
C GLN A 106 11.90 -14.22 1.29
N ASP A 107 12.77 -13.77 2.20
CA ASP A 107 13.02 -14.46 3.47
C ASP A 107 11.86 -14.33 4.46
N GLU A 108 11.36 -13.10 4.67
CA GLU A 108 10.37 -12.82 5.71
C GLU A 108 8.91 -12.99 5.24
N PHE A 109 8.66 -12.90 3.93
CA PHE A 109 7.32 -12.99 3.34
C PHE A 109 7.27 -13.88 2.08
N PRO A 110 7.71 -15.15 2.16
CA PRO A 110 7.87 -16.03 0.99
C PRO A 110 6.58 -16.33 0.22
N THR A 111 5.41 -16.08 0.81
CA THR A 111 4.11 -16.24 0.14
C THR A 111 3.73 -15.07 -0.76
N PHE A 112 4.53 -14.00 -0.77
CA PHE A 112 4.30 -12.81 -1.59
C PHE A 112 5.27 -12.81 -2.77
N ALA A 113 4.73 -12.65 -3.98
CA ALA A 113 5.56 -12.51 -5.17
C ALA A 113 5.72 -11.02 -5.54
N PRO A 114 6.92 -10.57 -5.95
CA PRO A 114 7.04 -9.25 -6.56
C PRO A 114 6.28 -9.23 -7.90
N ALA A 115 5.66 -8.10 -8.22
CA ALA A 115 5.00 -7.96 -9.51
C ALA A 115 5.99 -8.10 -10.67
N PRO A 116 5.58 -8.69 -11.81
CA PRO A 116 6.46 -8.89 -12.96
C PRO A 116 6.81 -7.55 -13.62
N ASN A 117 7.93 -7.53 -14.37
CA ASN A 117 8.36 -6.40 -15.22
C ASN A 117 8.57 -5.07 -14.48
N LEU A 118 8.80 -5.09 -13.17
CA LEU A 118 9.15 -3.89 -12.41
C LEU A 118 10.55 -3.40 -12.77
N THR A 119 10.69 -2.10 -12.99
CA THR A 119 12.01 -1.47 -13.11
C THR A 119 12.73 -1.54 -11.76
N SER A 120 14.01 -1.89 -11.78
CA SER A 120 14.82 -1.95 -10.56
C SER A 120 14.89 -0.60 -9.84
N SER A 121 14.85 0.52 -10.60
CA SER A 121 14.82 1.87 -10.05
C SER A 121 13.58 2.12 -9.19
N LEU A 122 12.40 1.73 -9.67
CA LEU A 122 11.15 1.99 -8.96
C LEU A 122 11.06 1.22 -7.63
N TRP A 123 11.65 0.02 -7.55
CA TRP A 123 11.73 -0.72 -6.28
C TRP A 123 12.64 -0.03 -5.25
N VAL A 124 13.68 0.67 -5.71
CA VAL A 124 14.62 1.37 -4.83
C VAL A 124 14.07 2.73 -4.41
N THR A 125 13.51 3.50 -5.34
CA THR A 125 13.08 4.88 -5.07
C THR A 125 11.64 4.97 -4.57
N GLY A 126 10.79 4.03 -4.94
CA GLY A 126 9.35 4.09 -4.69
C GLY A 126 8.68 5.30 -5.32
N ILE A 127 7.50 5.65 -4.80
CA ILE A 127 6.69 6.78 -5.29
C ILE A 127 6.66 7.98 -4.33
N ASN A 128 7.51 7.95 -3.28
CA ASN A 128 7.26 8.75 -2.08
C ASN A 128 7.34 10.27 -2.32
N VAL A 129 8.30 10.66 -3.15
CA VAL A 129 8.64 12.05 -3.46
C VAL A 129 8.45 12.39 -4.94
N LEU A 130 7.83 11.50 -5.73
CA LEU A 130 7.59 11.76 -7.15
C LEU A 130 6.67 12.98 -7.31
N CYS A 131 6.93 13.80 -8.33
CA CYS A 131 6.01 14.87 -8.68
C CYS A 131 4.66 14.30 -9.14
N GLU A 132 3.63 15.14 -9.16
CA GLU A 132 2.27 14.70 -9.50
C GLU A 132 2.17 14.21 -10.93
N ASP A 133 2.81 14.89 -11.89
CA ASP A 133 2.81 14.49 -13.30
C ASP A 133 3.43 13.10 -13.50
N GLU A 134 4.56 12.83 -12.85
CA GLU A 134 5.23 11.52 -12.92
C GLU A 134 4.40 10.43 -12.24
N LEU A 135 3.81 10.71 -11.08
CA LEU A 135 2.91 9.78 -10.42
C LEU A 135 1.72 9.45 -11.32
N ASN A 136 1.09 10.46 -11.93
CA ASN A 136 -0.12 10.26 -12.74
C ASN A 136 0.14 9.30 -13.91
N LEU A 137 1.27 9.47 -14.62
CA LEU A 137 1.70 8.58 -15.69
C LEU A 137 1.89 7.14 -15.19
N LEU A 138 2.65 6.96 -14.11
CA LEU A 138 2.91 5.63 -13.57
C LEU A 138 1.66 4.96 -12.96
N ALA A 139 0.74 5.76 -12.43
CA ALA A 139 -0.51 5.28 -11.87
C ALA A 139 -1.46 4.76 -12.97
N GLU A 140 -1.45 5.35 -14.17
CA GLU A 140 -2.17 4.79 -15.33
C GLU A 140 -1.61 3.40 -15.69
N GLU A 141 -0.29 3.26 -15.76
CA GLU A 141 0.37 1.96 -15.99
C GLU A 141 0.03 0.94 -14.90
N PHE A 142 -0.02 1.36 -13.64
CA PHE A 142 -0.44 0.51 -12.53
C PHE A 142 -1.91 0.09 -12.61
N ILE A 143 -2.80 0.99 -13.04
CA ILE A 143 -4.21 0.67 -13.24
C ILE A 143 -4.36 -0.34 -14.40
N ASP A 144 -3.61 -0.19 -15.49
CA ASP A 144 -3.59 -1.17 -16.59
C ASP A 144 -3.04 -2.53 -16.14
N PHE A 145 -2.00 -2.53 -15.30
CA PHE A 145 -1.53 -3.73 -14.62
C PHE A 145 -2.66 -4.38 -13.81
N CYS A 146 -3.44 -3.61 -13.06
CA CYS A 146 -4.60 -4.12 -12.32
C CYS A 146 -5.69 -4.68 -13.25
N ARG A 147 -5.98 -4.01 -14.38
CA ARG A 147 -6.96 -4.49 -15.38
C ARG A 147 -6.55 -5.82 -16.00
N SER A 148 -5.24 -6.08 -16.14
CA SER A 148 -4.72 -7.32 -16.73
C SER A 148 -5.13 -8.60 -15.99
N PHE A 149 -5.47 -8.50 -14.71
CA PHE A 149 -5.97 -9.65 -13.93
C PHE A 149 -7.40 -10.07 -14.30
N GLN A 150 -8.14 -9.23 -15.05
CA GLN A 150 -9.53 -9.48 -15.45
C GLN A 150 -10.45 -9.84 -14.26
N ARG A 151 -10.26 -9.12 -13.14
CA ARG A 151 -11.09 -9.28 -11.93
C ARG A 151 -11.99 -8.08 -11.74
N GLU A 152 -13.17 -8.31 -11.17
CA GLU A 152 -14.08 -7.24 -10.79
C GLU A 152 -13.50 -6.37 -9.68
N ARG A 153 -12.74 -6.97 -8.76
CA ARG A 153 -12.15 -6.33 -7.59
C ARG A 153 -10.66 -6.65 -7.44
N ILE A 154 -9.89 -5.64 -7.08
CA ILE A 154 -8.48 -5.77 -6.67
C ILE A 154 -8.33 -5.13 -5.29
N TYR A 155 -7.70 -5.84 -4.37
CA TYR A 155 -7.45 -5.36 -3.01
C TYR A 155 -6.02 -4.83 -2.89
N ILE A 156 -5.86 -3.65 -2.30
CA ILE A 156 -4.59 -2.92 -2.26
C ILE A 156 -4.28 -2.49 -0.82
N VAL A 157 -3.26 -3.07 -0.18
CA VAL A 157 -2.83 -2.67 1.18
C VAL A 157 -1.67 -1.67 1.10
N THR A 158 -1.91 -0.44 1.56
CA THR A 158 -1.00 0.71 1.37
C THR A 158 -1.11 1.75 2.51
N HIS A 159 -0.84 3.03 2.20
CA HIS A 159 -0.63 4.16 3.12
C HIS A 159 -1.50 5.35 2.72
N ASP A 160 -1.85 6.22 3.67
CA ASP A 160 -2.81 7.30 3.44
C ASP A 160 -2.46 8.21 2.27
N GLY A 161 -1.22 8.67 2.18
CA GLY A 161 -0.84 9.59 1.11
C GLY A 161 -0.95 8.96 -0.27
N THR A 162 -0.74 7.65 -0.37
CA THR A 162 -0.92 6.87 -1.60
C THR A 162 -2.40 6.73 -1.93
N ILE A 163 -3.22 6.33 -0.95
CA ILE A 163 -4.67 6.23 -1.11
C ILE A 163 -5.25 7.57 -1.57
N THR A 164 -4.89 8.66 -0.90
CA THR A 164 -5.39 9.98 -1.22
C THR A 164 -4.92 10.45 -2.60
N SER A 165 -3.69 10.15 -3.00
CA SER A 165 -3.20 10.49 -4.35
C SER A 165 -3.98 9.76 -5.44
N TYR A 166 -4.22 8.45 -5.30
CA TYR A 166 -5.05 7.71 -6.26
C TYR A 166 -6.51 8.19 -6.25
N ARG A 167 -7.07 8.50 -5.06
CA ARG A 167 -8.41 9.08 -4.96
C ARG A 167 -8.51 10.39 -5.74
N GLN A 168 -7.54 11.30 -5.59
CA GLN A 168 -7.53 12.55 -6.34
C GLN A 168 -7.44 12.32 -7.86
N GLN A 169 -6.50 11.48 -8.29
CA GLN A 169 -6.29 11.22 -9.71
C GLN A 169 -7.52 10.59 -10.37
N ILE A 170 -8.12 9.58 -9.74
CA ILE A 170 -9.24 8.83 -10.33
C ILE A 170 -10.56 9.63 -10.26
N SER A 171 -10.82 10.32 -9.15
CA SER A 171 -12.09 11.04 -8.97
C SER A 171 -12.08 12.50 -9.45
N GLY A 172 -10.89 13.07 -9.70
CA GLY A 172 -10.70 14.50 -9.97
C GLY A 172 -10.96 15.42 -8.76
N GLN A 173 -11.23 14.87 -7.58
CA GLN A 173 -11.52 15.65 -6.37
C GLN A 173 -10.24 16.23 -5.76
N GLN A 174 -10.37 17.42 -5.16
CA GLN A 174 -9.31 18.02 -4.35
C GLN A 174 -9.42 17.49 -2.91
N LEU A 175 -8.37 16.83 -2.43
CA LEU A 175 -8.32 16.21 -1.10
C LEU A 175 -7.15 16.77 -0.28
N THR A 176 -7.27 16.65 1.04
CA THR A 176 -6.28 17.12 2.02
C THR A 176 -5.90 16.00 2.99
N ARG A 177 -5.09 16.33 4.00
CA ARG A 177 -4.75 15.37 5.08
C ARG A 177 -5.92 15.08 6.01
N GLU A 178 -6.97 15.92 6.00
CA GLU A 178 -8.20 15.68 6.76
C GLU A 178 -9.00 14.49 6.17
N ASP A 179 -8.73 14.15 4.91
CA ASP A 179 -9.36 13.03 4.20
C ASP A 179 -8.60 11.70 4.37
N PHE A 180 -7.56 11.66 5.20
CA PHE A 180 -6.81 10.43 5.48
C PHE A 180 -7.67 9.40 6.20
N LEU A 181 -7.49 8.14 5.82
CA LEU A 181 -8.18 7.03 6.45
C LEU A 181 -7.59 6.74 7.83
N LEU A 182 -8.37 6.14 8.71
CA LEU A 182 -7.85 5.53 9.95
C LEU A 182 -7.24 4.16 9.66
N GLU A 183 -6.52 3.60 10.63
CA GLU A 183 -5.87 2.29 10.48
C GLU A 183 -6.87 1.20 10.11
N THR A 184 -6.57 0.41 9.06
CA THR A 184 -7.45 -0.62 8.46
C THR A 184 -8.80 -0.14 7.92
N GLU A 185 -9.03 1.17 7.83
CA GLU A 185 -10.11 1.67 6.99
C GLU A 185 -9.75 1.50 5.51
N TYR A 186 -10.79 1.44 4.68
CA TYR A 186 -10.66 1.21 3.26
C TYR A 186 -11.57 2.11 2.44
N PHE A 187 -11.18 2.33 1.18
CA PHE A 187 -11.89 3.18 0.24
C PHE A 187 -12.03 2.47 -1.12
N HIS A 188 -13.21 2.60 -1.71
CA HIS A 188 -13.56 1.99 -2.98
C HIS A 188 -13.41 3.00 -4.12
N LEU A 189 -12.62 2.66 -5.13
CA LEU A 189 -12.50 3.44 -6.36
C LEU A 189 -12.93 2.59 -7.55
N VAL A 190 -13.92 3.07 -8.29
CA VAL A 190 -14.32 2.46 -9.56
C VAL A 190 -13.48 3.10 -10.65
N VAL A 191 -12.78 2.27 -11.43
CA VAL A 191 -12.06 2.66 -12.63
C VAL A 191 -12.76 2.06 -13.85
N GLU A 192 -12.96 2.87 -14.88
CA GLU A 192 -13.56 2.45 -16.16
C GLU A 192 -12.67 1.46 -16.92
#